data_AF-A0A2P2FGH0-F1
#
_entry.id   AF-A0A2P2FGH0-F1
#
_cell.length_a   1.000
_cell.length_b   1.000
_cell.length_c   1.000
_cell.angle_alpha   90.00
_cell.angle_beta   90.00
_cell.angle_gamma   90.00
#
_symmetry.space_group_name_H-M   'P 1'
#
loop_
_entity.id
_entity.type
_entity.pdbx_description
1 polymer ?
#
loop_
_entity_poly.entity_id
_entity_poly.type
_entity_poly.pdbx_seq_one_letter_code
_entity_poly.pdbx_strand_id
1 'polypeptide(L)'
;MTVTLGGADPNRRYTAHVHTRTCGVDPNGSGPHYQDRKDEHQPSVDPAFANPANEVWLDLTTDLTGRGTTTVETAWFFREGEANSLVLHAGKTHTEHGIAGTAGARIACVTEHFGSQLQQGNAP
;
A
#
# COMPACT_ATOMS: atom_id res chain seq x y z
N MET A 1 -1.60 4.62 9.91
CA MET A 1 -1.85 5.31 8.64
C MET A 1 -3.33 5.25 8.31
N THR A 2 -3.95 6.38 7.97
CA THR A 2 -5.38 6.46 7.60
C THR A 2 -5.52 7.02 6.19
N VAL A 3 -6.39 6.42 5.38
CA VAL A 3 -6.71 6.88 4.02
C VAL A 3 -8.21 7.07 3.90
N THR A 4 -8.62 8.17 3.27
CA THR A 4 -9.99 8.40 2.85
C THR A 4 -10.05 8.53 1.33
N LEU A 5 -10.83 7.66 0.69
CA LEU A 5 -11.19 7.73 -0.72
C LEU A 5 -12.55 8.42 -0.85
N GLY A 6 -12.71 9.27 -1.86
CA GLY A 6 -13.98 9.89 -2.21
C GLY A 6 -14.11 10.07 -3.72
N GLY A 7 -15.35 10.06 -4.21
CA GLY A 7 -15.65 10.19 -5.64
C GLY A 7 -15.42 8.92 -6.46
N ALA A 8 -15.31 7.77 -5.79
CA ALA A 8 -15.17 6.46 -6.43
C ALA A 8 -16.55 5.79 -6.61
N ASP A 9 -16.60 4.66 -7.34
CA ASP A 9 -17.86 3.92 -7.50
C ASP A 9 -18.44 3.52 -6.13
N PRO A 10 -19.77 3.58 -5.93
CA PRO A 10 -20.40 3.20 -4.67
C PRO A 10 -20.37 1.69 -4.44
N ASN A 11 -20.34 1.26 -3.16
CA ASN A 11 -20.32 -0.14 -2.73
C ASN A 11 -19.23 -0.99 -3.39
N ARG A 12 -18.09 -0.39 -3.73
CA ARG A 12 -16.99 -1.06 -4.43
C ARG A 12 -15.79 -1.19 -3.50
N ARG A 13 -15.17 -2.36 -3.54
CA ARG A 13 -13.93 -2.64 -2.81
C ARG A 13 -12.73 -2.11 -3.60
N TYR A 14 -11.81 -1.50 -2.86
CA TYR A 14 -10.49 -1.07 -3.31
C TYR A 14 -9.47 -1.47 -2.25
N THR A 15 -8.21 -1.61 -2.67
CA THR A 15 -7.10 -1.79 -1.73
C THR A 15 -6.00 -0.80 -2.07
N ALA A 16 -5.28 -0.31 -1.08
CA ALA A 16 -4.12 0.53 -1.30
C ALA A 16 -2.88 -0.07 -0.64
N HIS A 17 -1.75 0.06 -1.33
CA HIS A 17 -0.45 -0.40 -0.85
C HIS A 17 0.56 0.72 -0.88
N VAL A 18 1.52 0.68 0.03
CA VAL A 18 2.72 1.53 -0.06
C VAL A 18 3.72 0.86 -1.00
N HIS A 19 4.30 1.65 -1.90
CA HIS A 19 5.22 1.20 -2.93
C HIS A 19 6.60 1.85 -2.80
N THR A 20 7.59 1.21 -3.40
CA THR A 20 9.00 1.55 -3.21
C THR A 20 9.51 2.72 -4.05
N ARG A 21 8.84 3.08 -5.14
CA ARG A 21 9.21 4.23 -5.99
C ARG A 21 8.09 5.27 -6.02
N THR A 22 8.43 6.48 -6.44
CA THR A 22 7.45 7.54 -6.68
C THR A 22 6.52 7.17 -7.84
N CYS A 23 5.38 7.83 -7.95
CA CYS A 23 4.51 7.66 -9.11
C CYS A 23 5.25 8.03 -10.40
N GLY A 24 4.95 7.31 -11.49
CA GLY A 24 5.46 7.57 -12.83
C GLY A 24 4.31 7.66 -13.83
N VAL A 25 4.65 7.95 -15.10
CA VAL A 25 3.69 7.93 -16.22
C VAL A 25 3.13 6.53 -16.42
N ASP A 26 4.00 5.51 -16.34
CA ASP A 26 3.58 4.12 -16.24
C ASP A 26 3.18 3.81 -14.80
N PRO A 27 1.96 3.31 -14.53
CA PRO A 27 1.56 2.88 -13.20
C PRO A 27 2.51 1.85 -12.57
N ASN A 28 3.16 1.00 -13.37
CA ASN A 28 4.17 0.05 -12.87
C ASN A 28 5.45 0.73 -12.38
N GLY A 29 5.68 1.98 -12.80
CA GLY A 29 6.81 2.81 -12.42
C GLY A 29 6.91 3.09 -10.92
N SER A 30 5.82 2.97 -10.16
CA SER A 30 5.86 3.04 -8.68
C SER A 30 6.58 1.86 -8.03
N GLY A 31 7.01 0.84 -8.78
CA GLY A 31 7.80 -0.28 -8.26
C GLY A 31 6.97 -1.33 -7.52
N PRO A 32 7.61 -2.32 -6.85
CA PRO A 32 6.93 -3.29 -6.00
C PRO A 32 6.40 -2.64 -4.71
N HIS A 33 5.60 -3.40 -3.98
CA HIS A 33 5.17 -3.04 -2.63
C HIS A 33 6.38 -2.83 -1.72
N TYR A 34 6.25 -1.90 -0.77
CA TYR A 34 7.19 -1.81 0.33
C TYR A 34 6.96 -2.98 1.28
N GLN A 35 8.05 -3.68 1.61
CA GLN A 35 8.09 -4.78 2.56
C GLN A 35 9.02 -4.44 3.71
N ASP A 36 8.62 -4.68 4.95
CA ASP A 36 9.51 -4.57 6.10
C ASP A 36 10.64 -5.60 6.00
N ARG A 37 10.32 -6.89 6.00
CA ARG A 37 11.23 -7.96 5.59
C ARG A 37 11.15 -8.12 4.08
N LYS A 38 12.21 -7.71 3.37
CA LYS A 38 12.30 -7.82 1.91
C LYS A 38 12.37 -9.28 1.46
N ASP A 39 11.58 -9.62 0.46
CA ASP A 39 11.81 -10.79 -0.38
C ASP A 39 12.99 -10.50 -1.32
N GLU A 40 13.90 -11.46 -1.48
CA GLU A 40 15.00 -11.39 -2.46
C GLU A 40 14.45 -11.44 -3.89
N HIS A 41 13.29 -12.05 -4.10
CA HIS A 41 12.60 -12.15 -5.38
C HIS A 41 11.49 -11.12 -5.47
N GLN A 42 11.65 -10.14 -6.36
CA GLN A 42 10.69 -9.05 -6.55
C GLN A 42 10.11 -9.05 -7.98
N PRO A 43 8.82 -8.71 -8.16
CA PRO A 43 7.82 -8.49 -7.11
C PRO A 43 7.49 -9.79 -6.37
N SER A 44 7.35 -9.71 -5.06
CA SER A 44 7.03 -10.89 -4.23
C SER A 44 5.62 -11.39 -4.51
N VAL A 45 5.49 -12.72 -4.59
CA VAL A 45 4.21 -13.45 -4.62
C VAL A 45 4.17 -14.57 -3.59
N ASP A 46 5.14 -14.57 -2.67
CA ASP A 46 5.23 -15.51 -1.56
C ASP A 46 4.51 -14.93 -0.34
N PRO A 47 3.47 -15.58 0.20
CA PRO A 47 2.75 -15.12 1.38
C PRO A 47 3.62 -14.99 2.63
N ALA A 48 4.82 -15.57 2.67
CA ALA A 48 5.79 -15.29 3.72
C ALA A 48 6.27 -13.83 3.72
N PHE A 49 6.21 -13.13 2.59
CA PHE A 49 6.65 -11.74 2.45
C PHE A 49 5.51 -10.82 2.01
N ALA A 50 4.66 -11.25 1.08
CA ALA A 50 3.48 -10.51 0.62
C ALA A 50 2.28 -10.76 1.54
N ASN A 51 2.26 -10.09 2.69
CA ASN A 51 1.21 -10.23 3.71
C ASN A 51 1.04 -8.94 4.54
N PRO A 52 -0.11 -8.74 5.23
CA PRO A 52 -0.40 -7.50 5.95
C PRO A 52 0.45 -7.27 7.21
N ALA A 53 1.20 -8.27 7.70
CA ALA A 53 2.14 -8.06 8.80
C ALA A 53 3.47 -7.48 8.30
N ASN A 54 3.77 -7.65 7.02
CA ASN A 54 5.05 -7.27 6.40
C ASN A 54 4.92 -6.12 5.38
N GLU A 55 3.71 -5.83 4.91
CA GLU A 55 3.39 -4.76 3.96
C GLU A 55 2.26 -3.89 4.51
N VAL A 56 2.12 -2.66 4.00
CA VAL A 56 0.97 -1.81 4.31
C VAL A 56 -0.18 -2.15 3.37
N TRP A 57 -1.21 -2.84 3.87
CA TRP A 57 -2.43 -3.16 3.13
C TRP A 57 -3.61 -2.40 3.71
N LEU A 58 -4.16 -1.47 2.92
CA LEU A 58 -5.31 -0.63 3.27
C LEU A 58 -6.52 -1.06 2.45
N ASP A 59 -7.34 -1.93 3.02
CA ASP A 59 -8.58 -2.37 2.38
C ASP A 59 -9.73 -1.44 2.74
N LEU A 60 -10.49 -0.99 1.74
CA LEU A 60 -11.70 -0.20 1.96
C LEU A 60 -12.82 -0.58 1.00
N THR A 61 -14.05 -0.48 1.47
CA THR A 61 -15.26 -0.54 0.65
C THR A 61 -15.91 0.82 0.72
N THR A 62 -16.23 1.40 -0.43
CA THR A 62 -16.95 2.67 -0.50
C THR A 62 -18.41 2.50 -0.10
N ASP A 63 -18.98 3.52 0.52
CA ASP A 63 -20.41 3.61 0.83
C ASP A 63 -21.24 4.00 -0.41
N LEU A 64 -22.54 4.25 -0.21
CA LEU A 64 -23.47 4.66 -1.27
C LEU A 64 -23.11 6.00 -1.94
N THR A 65 -22.26 6.82 -1.30
CA THR A 65 -21.80 8.10 -1.83
C THR A 65 -20.44 7.99 -2.53
N GLY A 66 -19.87 6.79 -2.61
CA GLY A 66 -18.55 6.59 -3.20
C GLY A 66 -17.41 7.01 -2.27
N ARG A 67 -17.65 7.05 -0.95
CA ARG A 67 -16.63 7.39 0.06
C ARG A 67 -16.27 6.19 0.92
N GLY A 68 -15.00 6.05 1.28
CA GLY A 68 -14.56 5.00 2.19
C GLY A 68 -13.31 5.43 2.95
N THR A 69 -13.22 5.03 4.21
CA THR A 69 -12.06 5.32 5.07
C THR A 69 -11.56 4.01 5.65
N THR A 70 -10.24 3.85 5.70
CA THR A 70 -9.58 2.71 6.32
C THR A 70 -8.31 3.15 7.04
N THR A 71 -7.93 2.40 8.06
CA THR A 71 -6.77 2.66 8.90
C THR A 71 -6.01 1.37 9.10
N VAL A 72 -4.68 1.45 9.02
CA VAL A 72 -3.78 0.35 9.35
C VAL A 72 -2.68 0.84 10.28
N GLU A 73 -2.26 -0.01 11.20
CA GLU A 73 -1.12 0.22 12.08
C GLU A 73 -0.10 -0.91 11.84
N THR A 74 1.18 -0.55 11.75
CA THR A 74 2.28 -1.49 11.56
C THR A 74 3.09 -1.60 12.85
N ALA A 75 3.66 -2.77 13.10
CA ALA A 75 4.57 -2.99 14.24
C ALA A 75 6.03 -2.56 13.93
N TRP A 76 6.25 -1.97 12.76
CA TRP A 76 7.54 -1.57 12.21
C TRP A 76 7.45 -0.19 11.57
N PHE A 77 8.60 0.43 11.33
CA PHE A 77 8.73 1.75 10.71
C PHE A 77 9.25 1.64 9.28
N PHE A 78 8.88 2.60 8.44
CA PHE A 78 9.45 2.71 7.10
C PHE A 78 10.94 3.04 7.19
N ARG A 79 11.74 2.36 6.38
CA ARG A 79 13.14 2.74 6.16
C ARG A 79 13.19 4.02 5.32
N GLU A 80 14.09 4.91 5.70
CA GLU A 80 14.26 6.20 5.05
C GLU A 80 14.50 6.03 3.55
N GLY A 81 13.72 6.74 2.74
CA GLY A 81 13.86 6.75 1.29
C GLY A 81 13.39 5.48 0.57
N GLU A 82 12.82 4.49 1.28
CA GLU A 82 12.39 3.23 0.65
C GLU A 82 10.88 3.13 0.38
N ALA A 83 10.07 3.99 0.97
CA ALA A 83 8.61 4.02 0.82
C ALA A 83 8.18 5.36 0.22
N ASN A 84 7.82 5.37 -1.07
CA ASN A 84 7.81 6.59 -1.89
C ASN A 84 6.50 6.84 -2.64
N SER A 85 5.50 5.96 -2.49
CA SER A 85 4.14 6.25 -2.96
C SER A 85 3.10 5.38 -2.27
N LEU A 86 1.85 5.82 -2.35
CA LEU A 86 0.66 5.05 -2.04
C LEU A 86 -0.10 4.80 -3.35
N VAL A 87 -0.38 3.53 -3.66
CA VAL A 87 -1.06 3.12 -4.90
C VAL A 87 -2.40 2.51 -4.55
N LEU A 88 -3.47 2.97 -5.20
CA LEU A 88 -4.81 2.40 -5.12
C LEU A 88 -5.00 1.36 -6.22
N HIS A 89 -5.55 0.22 -5.86
CA HIS A 89 -5.86 -0.91 -6.73
C HIS A 89 -7.36 -1.14 -6.85
N ALA A 90 -7.77 -1.64 -8.01
CA ALA A 90 -9.18 -1.88 -8.35
C ALA A 90 -9.77 -3.20 -7.83
N GLY A 91 -8.95 -4.07 -7.23
CA GLY A 91 -9.36 -5.39 -6.73
C GLY A 91 -8.97 -5.61 -5.27
N LYS A 92 -9.36 -6.77 -4.73
CA LYS A 92 -8.90 -7.23 -3.40
C LYS A 92 -7.45 -7.70 -3.50
N THR A 93 -6.71 -7.57 -2.41
CA THR A 93 -5.37 -8.17 -2.32
C THR A 93 -5.49 -9.67 -2.08
N HIS A 94 -4.77 -10.45 -2.87
CA HIS A 94 -4.67 -11.90 -2.78
C HIS A 94 -3.64 -12.32 -1.72
N THR A 95 -3.86 -13.46 -1.08
CA THR A 95 -2.98 -14.01 -0.04
C THR A 95 -2.49 -15.41 -0.37
N GLU A 96 -2.94 -15.99 -1.47
CA GLU A 96 -2.60 -17.34 -1.89
C GLU A 96 -1.19 -17.41 -2.49
N HIS A 97 -0.48 -18.51 -2.27
CA HIS A 97 0.88 -18.69 -2.80
C HIS A 97 0.92 -18.56 -4.33
N GLY A 98 1.93 -17.84 -4.84
CA GLY A 98 2.10 -17.58 -6.26
C GLY A 98 1.31 -16.37 -6.78
N ILE A 99 0.38 -15.83 -6.00
CA ILE A 99 -0.39 -14.61 -6.33
C ILE A 99 -0.52 -13.64 -5.14
N ALA A 100 0.14 -13.91 -4.01
CA ALA A 100 0.04 -13.08 -2.81
C ALA A 100 0.49 -11.64 -3.12
N GLY A 101 -0.18 -10.66 -2.52
CA GLY A 101 0.07 -9.23 -2.78
C GLY A 101 -0.53 -8.71 -4.09
N THR A 102 -0.96 -9.55 -5.03
CA THR A 102 -1.62 -9.02 -6.24
C THR A 102 -3.01 -8.46 -5.90
N ALA A 103 -3.36 -7.31 -6.48
CA ALA A 103 -4.64 -6.62 -6.20
C ALA A 103 -5.35 -6.08 -7.46
N GLY A 104 -5.00 -6.59 -8.63
CA GLY A 104 -5.49 -6.07 -9.90
C GLY A 104 -4.86 -4.72 -10.29
N ALA A 105 -5.51 -4.02 -11.21
CA ALA A 105 -4.96 -2.82 -11.83
C ALA A 105 -4.69 -1.70 -10.81
N ARG A 106 -3.56 -0.99 -11.00
CA ARG A 106 -3.22 0.27 -10.30
C ARG A 106 -4.05 1.38 -10.93
N ILE A 107 -4.96 2.01 -10.17
CA ILE A 107 -5.94 2.99 -10.68
C ILE A 107 -5.67 4.41 -10.22
N ALA A 108 -4.90 4.60 -9.15
CA ALA A 108 -4.41 5.90 -8.72
C ALA A 108 -3.07 5.73 -8.00
N CYS A 109 -2.25 6.78 -8.01
CA CYS A 109 -0.97 6.80 -7.30
C CYS A 109 -0.75 8.20 -6.71
N VAL A 110 -0.30 8.24 -5.46
CA VAL A 110 0.11 9.46 -4.77
C VAL A 110 1.57 9.32 -4.37
N THR A 111 2.44 10.22 -4.83
CA THR A 111 3.82 10.30 -4.36
C THR A 111 3.82 10.93 -2.99
N GLU A 112 4.35 10.20 -2.01
CA GLU A 112 4.56 10.66 -0.63
C GLU A 112 5.75 9.88 -0.07
N HIS A 113 6.60 10.54 0.72
CA HIS A 113 7.79 9.93 1.31
C HIS A 113 7.48 9.51 2.74
N PHE A 114 7.27 8.21 2.96
CA PHE A 114 7.01 7.68 4.28
C PHE A 114 8.34 7.43 5.01
N GLY A 115 8.41 7.81 6.29
CA GLY A 115 9.61 7.63 7.11
C GLY A 115 10.63 8.77 7.04
N SER A 116 10.35 9.87 6.33
CA SER A 116 11.19 11.07 6.39
C SER A 116 10.83 11.94 7.61
N GLN A 117 11.68 11.90 8.65
CA GLN A 117 11.92 12.98 9.63
C GLN A 117 10.70 13.69 10.26
N LEU A 118 9.97 13.00 11.15
CA LEU A 118 9.33 13.59 12.35
C LEU A 118 9.42 12.67 13.59
N GLN A 119 10.26 11.65 13.56
CA GLN A 119 10.52 10.75 14.71
C GLN A 119 11.76 11.18 15.53
N GLN A 120 12.08 12.48 15.57
CA GLN A 120 13.09 13.07 16.46
C GLN A 120 12.49 14.15 17.39
N GLY A 121 11.30 13.90 17.91
CA GLY A 121 10.71 14.71 18.97
C GLY A 121 10.07 13.81 20.02
N ASN A 122 10.73 13.68 21.18
CA ASN A 122 10.32 12.97 22.39
C ASN A 122 10.62 11.46 22.43
N ALA A 123 11.86 11.15 22.83
CA ALA A 123 12.09 10.05 23.78
C ALA A 123 12.02 10.62 25.21
N PRO A 124 11.29 10.01 26.16
CA PRO A 124 11.53 10.21 27.58
C PRO A 124 12.85 9.55 28.04
#